data_AF-A0A9D8GYQ2-F1
#
_entry.id   AF-A0A9D8GYQ2-F1
#
_cell.length_a   1.000
_cell.length_b   1.000
_cell.length_c   1.000
_cell.angle_alpha   90.00
_cell.angle_beta   90.00
_cell.angle_gamma   90.00
#
_symmetry.space_group_name_H-M   'P 1'
#
loop_
_entity.id
_entity.type
_entity.pdbx_description
1 polymer ?
#
loop_
_entity_poly.entity_id
_entity_poly.type
_entity_poly.pdbx_seq_one_letter_code
_entity_poly.pdbx_strand_id
1 'polypeptide(L)' 'RPAVANLGRRPTFGKLKENFEIHLLDFAGDLYGKVLRVALVDLIRPEMKFAGLDQLKAQIAADGEAARRLLAI' A
#
# COMPACT_ATOMS: atom_id res chain seq x y z
N ARG A 1 -7.02 7.11 -10.24
CA ARG A 1 -7.55 5.82 -9.75
C ARG A 1 -7.22 5.72 -8.26
N PRO A 2 -8.11 5.18 -7.45
CA PRO A 2 -7.84 4.97 -6.03
C PRO A 2 -6.76 3.92 -5.81
N ALA A 3 -5.94 4.13 -4.80
CA ALA A 3 -4.83 3.26 -4.49
C ALA A 3 -4.44 3.39 -3.02
N VAL A 4 -3.81 2.34 -2.49
CA VAL A 4 -3.02 2.41 -1.27
C VAL A 4 -1.54 2.33 -1.63
N ALA A 5 -0.72 3.14 -0.95
CA ALA A 5 0.72 3.12 -1.13
C ALA A 5 1.40 2.74 0.20
N ASN A 6 2.41 1.87 0.10
CA ASN A 6 3.31 1.56 1.20
C ASN A 6 4.68 2.19 0.88
N LEU A 7 5.09 3.16 1.70
CA LEU A 7 6.44 3.69 1.70
C LEU A 7 7.15 3.19 2.96
N GLY A 8 8.05 2.22 2.80
CA GLY A 8 8.68 1.56 3.94
C GLY A 8 10.03 0.96 3.62
N ARG A 9 10.72 0.48 4.65
CA ARG A 9 12.09 -0.08 4.53
C ARG A 9 12.14 -1.60 4.58
N ARG A 10 10.98 -2.27 4.43
CA ARG A 10 10.84 -3.74 4.51
C ARG A 10 11.77 -4.37 5.58
N PRO A 11 11.69 -3.94 6.85
CA PRO A 11 12.62 -4.38 7.89
C PRO A 11 12.61 -5.90 8.09
N THR A 12 11.47 -6.54 7.81
CA THR A 12 11.28 -8.00 7.87
C THR A 12 12.06 -8.78 6.81
N PHE A 13 12.54 -8.12 5.74
CA PHE A 13 13.25 -8.76 4.63
C PHE A 13 14.74 -8.36 4.54
N GLY A 14 15.28 -7.67 5.55
CA GLY A 14 16.73 -7.38 5.64
C GLY A 14 17.29 -6.41 4.58
N LYS A 15 16.46 -5.73 3.79
CA LYS A 15 16.90 -4.76 2.77
C LYS A 15 16.74 -3.33 3.31
N LEU A 16 17.85 -2.63 3.53
CA LEU A 16 17.89 -1.24 4.00
C LEU A 16 17.48 -0.19 2.94
N LYS A 17 16.83 -0.60 1.84
CA LYS A 17 16.43 0.30 0.77
C LYS A 17 14.96 0.67 0.93
N GLU A 18 14.70 1.97 0.88
CA GLU A 18 13.35 2.52 0.80
C GLU A 18 12.62 1.92 -0.40
N ASN A 19 11.41 1.47 -0.15
CA ASN A 19 10.57 0.83 -1.14
C ASN A 19 9.22 1.55 -1.16
N PHE A 20 8.78 1.89 -2.37
CA PHE A 20 7.51 2.54 -2.60
C PHE A 20 6.66 1.64 -3.48
N GLU A 21 5.70 0.96 -2.85
CA GLU A 21 4.79 0.01 -3.48
C GLU A 21 3.39 0.61 -3.53
N ILE A 22 2.68 0.38 -4.64
CA ILE A 22 1.32 0.89 -4.85
C ILE A 22 0.42 -0.26 -5.25
N HIS A 23 -0.71 -0.36 -4.57
CA HIS A 23 -1.79 -1.25 -4.94
C HIS A 23 -2.98 -0.43 -5.42
N LEU A 24 -3.23 -0.47 -6.74
CA LEU A 24 -4.41 0.15 -7.35
C LEU A 24 -5.65 -0.68 -6.99
N LEU A 25 -6.65 -0.04 -6.39
CA LEU A 25 -7.90 -0.72 -6.06
C LEU A 25 -8.68 -1.03 -7.34
N ASP A 26 -9.34 -2.19 -7.35
CA ASP A 26 -10.23 -2.67 -8.42
C ASP A 26 -9.57 -2.67 -9.81
N PHE A 27 -8.25 -2.83 -9.87
CA PHE A 27 -7.48 -2.93 -11.10
C PHE A 27 -7.00 -4.37 -11.30
N ALA A 28 -7.23 -4.89 -12.51
CA ALA A 28 -6.65 -6.14 -12.98
C ALA A 28 -5.89 -5.87 -14.28
N GLY A 29 -4.66 -6.35 -14.35
CA GLY A 29 -3.78 -6.17 -15.50
C GLY A 29 -2.33 -5.95 -15.10
N ASP A 30 -1.49 -5.72 -16.11
CA ASP A 30 -0.06 -5.52 -15.96
C ASP A 30 0.33 -4.05 -16.21
N LEU A 31 1.25 -3.55 -15.40
CA LEU A 31 1.79 -2.19 -15.45
C LEU A 31 3.32 -2.17 -15.70
N TYR A 32 3.95 -3.31 -15.96
CA TYR A 32 5.36 -3.35 -16.32
C TYR A 32 5.67 -2.45 -17.52
N GLY A 33 6.75 -1.66 -17.38
CA GLY A 33 7.17 -0.68 -18.39
C GLY A 33 6.32 0.58 -18.49
N LYS A 34 5.28 0.74 -17.66
CA LYS A 34 4.45 1.96 -17.63
C LYS A 34 4.97 2.96 -16.62
N VAL A 35 4.91 4.24 -16.97
CA VAL A 35 5.16 5.35 -16.04
C VAL A 35 3.85 5.71 -15.37
N LEU A 36 3.84 5.69 -14.03
CA LEU A 36 2.69 6.07 -13.21
C LEU A 36 2.94 7.43 -12.56
N ARG A 37 1.90 8.27 -12.53
CA ARG A 37 1.87 9.49 -11.72
C ARG A 37 1.03 9.24 -10.48
N VAL A 38 1.56 9.64 -9.33
CA VAL A 38 1.00 9.31 -8.02
C VAL A 38 0.89 10.60 -7.23
N ALA A 39 -0.28 10.82 -6.63
CA ALA A 39 -0.50 11.90 -5.68
C ALA A 39 -0.81 11.26 -4.33
N LEU A 40 -0.01 11.58 -3.32
CA LEU A 40 -0.28 11.19 -1.93
C LEU A 40 -1.34 12.14 -1.38
N VAL A 41 -2.49 11.60 -0.97
CA VAL A 41 -3.64 12.38 -0.51
C VAL A 41 -3.66 12.46 1.01
N ASP A 42 -3.66 11.30 1.68
CA ASP A 42 -3.71 11.20 3.13
C ASP A 42 -2.79 10.08 3.64
N LEU A 43 -2.30 10.24 4.87
CA LEU A 43 -1.58 9.20 5.59
C LEU A 43 -2.57 8.34 6.40
N ILE A 44 -2.71 7.07 6.02
CA ILE A 44 -3.61 6.13 6.72
C ILE A 44 -3.03 5.73 8.09
N ARG A 45 -1.75 5.35 8.14
CA ARG A 45 -1.05 4.91 9.36
C ARG A 45 0.48 4.87 9.16
N PRO A 46 1.28 4.88 10.25
CA PRO A 46 2.71 4.57 10.17
C PRO A 46 2.99 3.08 9.85
N GLU A 47 4.24 2.77 9.52
CA GLU A 47 4.70 1.39 9.30
C GLU A 47 4.56 0.56 10.58
N MET A 48 4.12 -0.70 10.43
CA MET A 48 3.84 -1.60 11.54
C MET A 48 4.52 -2.94 11.31
N LYS A 49 5.02 -3.55 12.38
CA LYS A 49 5.44 -4.96 12.39
C LYS A 49 4.24 -5.84 12.73
N PHE A 50 4.12 -6.96 12.07
CA PHE A 50 3.07 -7.95 12.32
C PHE A 50 3.69 -9.23 12.85
N ALA A 51 2.98 -9.93 13.72
CA ALA A 51 3.45 -11.21 14.27
C ALA A 51 3.34 -12.36 13.26
N GLY A 52 2.58 -12.18 12.18
CA GLY A 52 2.38 -13.20 11.16
C GLY A 52 1.62 -12.70 9.93
N LEU A 53 1.50 -13.57 8.93
CA LEU A 53 0.92 -13.25 7.63
C LEU A 53 -0.57 -12.91 7.70
N ASP A 54 -1.32 -13.55 8.59
CA ASP A 54 -2.76 -13.32 8.70
C ASP A 54 -3.08 -11.91 9.22
N GLN A 55 -2.31 -11.44 10.22
CA GLN A 55 -2.41 -10.07 10.70
C GLN A 55 -2.03 -9.05 9.62
N LEU A 56 -0.98 -9.33 8.85
CA LEU A 56 -0.58 -8.46 7.73
C LEU A 56 -1.70 -8.37 6.68
N LYS A 57 -2.28 -9.51 6.27
CA LYS A 57 -3.38 -9.55 5.30
C LYS A 57 -4.60 -8.79 5.79
N ALA A 58 -4.99 -9.01 7.06
CA ALA A 58 -6.11 -8.31 7.67
C ALA A 58 -5.89 -6.80 7.70
N GLN A 59 -4.67 -6.35 8.04
CA GLN A 59 -4.37 -4.92 8.04
C GLN A 59 -4.37 -4.32 6.63
N ILE A 60 -3.82 -5.02 5.62
CA ILE A 60 -3.87 -4.56 4.22
C ILE A 60 -5.32 -4.38 3.75
N ALA A 61 -6.22 -5.30 4.10
CA ALA A 61 -7.64 -5.18 3.78
C ALA A 61 -8.27 -3.96 4.47
N ALA A 62 -7.98 -3.74 5.76
CA ALA A 62 -8.46 -2.58 6.50
C ALA A 62 -7.92 -1.25 5.93
N ASP A 63 -6.66 -1.22 5.49
CA ASP A 63 -6.04 -0.06 4.85
C ASP A 63 -6.74 0.26 3.51
N GLY A 64 -7.11 -0.77 2.73
CA GLY A 64 -7.90 -0.62 1.50
C GLY A 64 -9.26 0.02 1.76
N GLU A 65 -9.99 -0.45 2.77
CA GLU A 65 -11.28 0.12 3.17
C GLU A 65 -11.15 1.55 3.71
N ALA A 66 -10.07 1.86 4.44
CA ALA A 66 -9.79 3.22 4.88
C ALA A 66 -9.54 4.16 3.70
N ALA A 67 -8.77 3.71 2.71
CA ALA A 67 -8.51 4.48 1.50
C ALA A 67 -9.78 4.76 0.70
N ARG A 68 -10.69 3.79 0.58
CA ARG A 68 -12.00 3.99 -0.05
C ARG A 68 -12.79 5.12 0.62
N ARG A 69 -12.86 5.10 1.96
CA ARG A 69 -13.52 6.17 2.74
C ARG A 69 -12.86 7.53 2.57
N LEU A 70 -11.53 7.61 2.65
CA LEU A 70 -10.78 8.88 2.51
C LEU A 70 -10.90 9.49 1.11
N LEU A 71 -10.91 8.64 0.08
CA LEU A 71 -11.07 9.06 -1.31
C LEU A 71 -12.54 9.23 -1.71
N ALA A 72 -13.49 9.00 -0.79
CA ALA A 72 -14.93 9.09 -0.98
C ALA A 72 -15.47 8.25 -2.16
N ILE A 73 -15.06 6.99 -2.25
CA ILE A 73 -15.39 6.05 -3.34
C ILE A 73 -15.75 4.65 -2.83
#